data_AF-A3LPD3-F1
#
_entry.id   AF-A3LPD3-F1
#
_cell.length_a   1.000
_cell.length_b   1.000
_cell.length_c   1.000
_cell.angle_alpha   90.00
_cell.angle_beta   90.00
_cell.angle_gamma   90.00
#
_symmetry.space_group_name_H-M   'P 1'
#
loop_
_entity.id
_entity.type
_entity.pdbx_description
1 polymer ?
#
loop_
_entity_poly.entity_id
_entity_poly.type
_entity_poly.pdbx_seq_one_letter_code
_entity_poly.pdbx_strand_id
1 'polypeptide(L)'
;MSDEQMKSVSPDGINLEVAPKAEVEKMDVDQEDGAVAADDEDDDPIDKMREMEILPDLFNLLHDLQNGTISAKDFDNNAGSLRLKLTTLRQYLQEVEGINESIKSREAKIESLRVNNAKRYEFLSRFKEQVQKREREDAVNFVVPS
;
A
#
# COMPACT_ATOMS: atom_id res chain seq x y z
N MET A 1 15.62 -16.13 51.69
CA MET A 1 16.55 -16.84 50.78
C MET A 1 16.05 -18.27 50.64
N SER A 2 15.29 -18.52 49.58
CA SER A 2 14.93 -19.87 49.11
C SER A 2 14.67 -19.72 47.60
N ASP A 3 15.75 -19.87 46.84
CA ASP A 3 15.73 -20.23 45.43
C ASP A 3 15.33 -21.71 45.35
N GLU A 4 14.30 -22.05 44.58
CA GLU A 4 14.37 -23.27 43.76
C GLU A 4 13.47 -23.15 42.54
N GLN A 5 14.11 -23.42 41.40
CA GLN A 5 13.68 -23.17 40.04
C GLN A 5 12.48 -24.03 39.64
N MET A 6 11.48 -23.41 38.99
CA MET A 6 10.56 -24.16 38.12
C MET A 6 10.85 -23.84 36.65
N LYS A 7 11.09 -24.94 35.96
CA LYS A 7 11.69 -25.12 34.64
C LYS A 7 10.65 -24.89 33.55
N SER A 8 11.02 -24.06 32.59
CA SER A 8 10.32 -23.85 31.32
C SER A 8 10.18 -25.15 30.53
N VAL A 9 8.96 -25.56 30.22
CA VAL A 9 8.66 -26.50 29.12
C VAL A 9 7.27 -26.15 28.56
N SER A 10 7.25 -25.44 27.43
CA SER A 10 6.10 -25.44 26.51
C SER A 10 6.33 -26.55 25.49
N PRO A 11 5.35 -27.43 25.26
CA PRO A 11 5.29 -28.15 24.01
C PRO A 11 3.83 -28.25 23.55
N ASP A 12 3.41 -27.37 22.65
CA ASP A 12 2.35 -27.69 21.70
C ASP A 12 2.61 -26.89 20.43
N GLY A 13 3.62 -27.36 19.70
CA GLY A 13 3.86 -26.98 18.32
C GLY A 13 2.71 -27.52 17.48
N ILE A 14 1.92 -26.61 16.94
CA ILE A 14 0.90 -26.90 15.94
C ILE A 14 1.62 -27.42 14.70
N ASN A 15 1.57 -28.74 14.53
CA ASN A 15 2.10 -29.47 13.39
C ASN A 15 1.17 -29.23 12.19
N LEU A 16 1.47 -28.23 11.36
CA LEU A 16 0.81 -28.08 10.06
C LEU A 16 1.35 -29.18 9.14
N GLU A 17 0.64 -30.29 9.06
CA GLU A 17 0.85 -31.31 8.02
C GLU A 17 0.74 -30.65 6.64
N VAL A 18 1.87 -30.70 5.93
CA VAL A 18 2.03 -30.30 4.54
C VAL A 18 1.32 -31.33 3.66
N ALA A 19 0.15 -30.97 3.13
CA ALA A 19 -0.52 -31.68 2.04
C ALA A 19 -0.01 -31.16 0.66
N PRO A 20 -0.02 -32.00 -0.39
CA PRO A 20 0.98 -31.97 -1.46
C PRO A 20 0.74 -30.88 -2.51
N LYS A 21 1.86 -30.36 -3.04
CA LYS A 21 1.94 -29.42 -4.15
C LYS A 21 1.20 -29.95 -5.38
N ALA A 22 0.09 -29.33 -5.74
CA ALA A 22 -0.44 -29.40 -7.09
C ALA A 22 0.44 -28.52 -7.98
N GLU A 23 1.09 -29.12 -8.98
CA GLU A 23 1.77 -28.41 -10.05
C GLU A 23 0.75 -27.57 -10.81
N VAL A 24 0.90 -26.24 -10.71
CA VAL A 24 0.14 -25.30 -11.53
C VAL A 24 0.89 -25.21 -12.86
N GLU A 25 0.30 -25.80 -13.90
CA GLU A 25 0.68 -25.57 -15.29
C GLU A 25 0.71 -24.06 -15.56
N LYS A 26 1.88 -23.59 -16.00
CA LYS A 26 2.10 -22.21 -16.39
C LYS A 26 1.35 -21.97 -17.71
N MET A 27 0.24 -21.24 -17.65
CA MET A 27 -0.30 -20.61 -18.85
C MET A 27 0.60 -19.42 -19.19
N ASP A 28 1.34 -19.52 -20.28
CA ASP A 28 2.03 -18.38 -20.90
C ASP A 28 0.97 -17.38 -21.36
N VAL A 29 0.84 -16.29 -20.60
CA VAL A 29 0.12 -15.09 -21.01
C VAL A 29 1.18 -14.15 -21.56
N ASP A 30 1.13 -13.89 -22.87
CA ASP A 30 1.92 -12.84 -23.52
C ASP A 30 1.64 -11.50 -22.83
N GLN A 31 2.57 -11.11 -21.95
CA GLN A 31 2.58 -9.84 -21.25
C GLN A 31 3.37 -8.84 -22.09
N GLU A 32 2.72 -8.30 -23.13
CA GLU A 32 3.22 -7.09 -23.79
C GLU A 32 2.95 -5.85 -22.92
N ASP A 33 3.96 -4.99 -22.87
CA ASP A 33 4.12 -3.76 -22.07
C ASP A 33 4.26 -3.93 -20.56
N GLY A 34 5.41 -4.51 -20.19
CA GLY A 34 6.09 -4.23 -18.95
C GLY A 34 6.43 -2.74 -18.82
N ALA A 35 5.59 -2.00 -18.10
CA ALA A 35 6.10 -1.00 -17.18
C ALA A 35 6.89 -1.76 -16.11
N VAL A 36 8.17 -2.02 -16.39
CA VAL A 36 9.14 -2.39 -15.38
C VAL A 36 9.04 -1.35 -14.29
N ALA A 37 8.43 -1.75 -13.18
CA ALA A 37 8.46 -1.05 -11.92
C ALA A 37 9.93 -0.72 -11.67
N ALA A 38 10.26 0.58 -11.69
CA ALA A 38 11.46 1.06 -11.07
C ALA A 38 11.34 0.66 -9.61
N ASP A 39 12.13 -0.35 -9.23
CA ASP A 39 12.48 -0.67 -7.86
C ASP A 39 13.40 0.46 -7.36
N ASP A 40 12.85 1.68 -7.32
CA ASP A 40 13.35 2.70 -6.42
C ASP A 40 12.80 2.29 -5.06
N GLU A 41 13.67 2.13 -4.06
CA GLU A 41 13.25 2.05 -2.67
C GLU A 41 12.33 3.24 -2.41
N ASP A 42 11.01 2.98 -2.44
CA ASP A 42 9.94 3.95 -2.22
C ASP A 42 10.03 4.38 -0.76
N ASP A 43 10.97 5.27 -0.46
CA ASP A 43 11.03 5.95 0.82
C ASP A 43 9.68 6.64 1.04
N ASP A 44 8.91 6.12 2.00
CA ASP A 44 7.57 6.58 2.34
C ASP A 44 7.60 8.11 2.51
N PRO A 45 6.75 8.88 1.80
CA PRO A 45 6.70 10.33 1.96
C PRO A 45 6.47 10.75 3.41
N ILE A 46 5.81 9.93 4.24
CA ILE A 46 5.67 10.14 5.68
C ILE A 46 7.02 10.11 6.40
N ASP A 47 7.89 9.17 6.05
CA ASP A 47 9.21 9.02 6.67
C ASP A 47 10.13 10.19 6.26
N LYS A 48 10.12 10.57 4.97
CA LYS A 48 10.82 11.77 4.49
C LYS A 48 10.39 13.04 5.23
N MET A 49 9.09 13.21 5.49
CA MET A 49 8.58 14.34 6.26
C MET A 49 9.02 14.30 7.73
N ARG A 50 9.13 13.11 8.33
CA ARG A 50 9.56 12.96 9.72
C ARG A 50 11.03 13.35 9.91
N GLU A 51 11.87 13.08 8.93
CA GLU A 51 13.29 13.42 8.94
C GLU A 51 13.56 14.91 8.70
N MET A 52 12.58 15.66 8.16
CA MET A 52 12.72 17.09 7.93
C MET A 52 12.62 17.91 9.22
N GLU A 53 13.76 18.30 9.75
CA GLU A 53 13.84 19.21 10.90
C GLU A 53 13.73 20.69 10.46
N ILE A 54 12.61 21.32 10.80
CA ILE A 54 12.30 22.74 10.51
C ILE A 54 12.56 23.63 11.73
N LEU A 55 12.31 23.11 12.94
CA LEU A 55 12.41 23.88 14.17
C LEU A 55 13.85 24.34 14.49
N PRO A 56 14.89 23.51 14.37
CA PRO A 56 16.27 23.95 14.62
C PRO A 56 16.69 25.10 13.70
N ASP A 57 16.36 25.02 12.41
CA ASP A 57 16.63 26.08 11.44
C ASP A 57 15.95 27.39 11.82
N LEU A 58 14.68 27.32 12.25
CA LEU A 58 13.95 28.50 12.72
C LEU A 58 14.58 29.08 13.99
N PHE A 59 14.98 28.23 14.94
CA PHE A 59 15.63 28.67 16.17
C PHE A 59 16.96 29.37 15.89
N ASN A 60 17.78 28.80 15.00
CA ASN A 60 19.05 29.40 14.59
C ASN A 60 18.82 30.77 13.94
N LEU A 61 17.85 30.86 13.03
CA LEU A 61 17.51 32.12 12.37
C LEU A 61 17.03 33.20 13.36
N LEU A 62 16.22 32.82 14.34
CA LEU A 62 15.76 33.73 15.40
C LEU A 62 16.90 34.17 16.32
N HIS A 63 17.80 33.25 16.66
CA HIS A 63 18.97 33.53 17.49
C HIS A 63 19.95 34.47 16.78
N ASP A 64 20.18 34.28 15.48
CA ASP A 64 20.99 35.17 14.66
C ASP A 64 20.39 36.57 14.55
N LEU A 65 19.06 36.67 14.49
CA LEU A 65 18.36 37.96 14.54
C LEU A 65 18.50 38.62 15.91
N GLN A 66 18.31 37.86 16.99
CA GLN A 66 18.38 38.36 18.36
C GLN A 66 19.78 38.86 18.73
N ASN A 67 20.82 38.17 18.25
CA ASN A 67 22.21 38.53 18.48
C ASN A 67 22.74 39.60 17.53
N GLY A 68 21.93 40.03 16.55
CA GLY A 68 22.30 41.03 15.56
C GLY A 68 23.26 40.52 14.48
N THR A 69 23.46 39.21 14.37
CA THR A 69 24.21 38.57 13.27
C THR A 69 23.54 38.88 11.92
N ILE A 70 22.20 38.90 11.91
CA ILE A 70 21.40 39.33 10.77
C ILE A 70 20.54 40.53 11.17
N SER A 71 20.36 41.47 10.23
CA SER A 71 19.42 42.57 10.44
C SER A 71 17.99 42.10 10.19
N ALA A 72 17.01 42.79 10.78
CA ALA A 72 15.60 42.53 10.50
C ALA A 72 15.24 42.69 9.02
N LYS A 73 15.99 43.50 8.25
CA LYS A 73 15.79 43.65 6.80
C LYS A 73 16.29 42.44 6.02
N ASP A 74 17.26 41.72 6.56
CA ASP A 74 17.90 40.56 5.93
C ASP A 74 17.30 39.23 6.38
N PHE A 75 16.40 39.24 7.36
CA PHE A 75 15.73 38.04 7.87
C PHE A 75 15.13 37.20 6.75
N ASP A 76 14.43 37.86 5.82
CA ASP A 76 13.74 37.21 4.72
C ASP A 76 14.70 36.54 3.72
N ASN A 77 15.91 37.11 3.54
CA ASN A 77 16.95 36.55 2.69
C ASN A 77 17.57 35.29 3.33
N ASN A 78 17.68 35.28 4.66
CA ASN A 78 18.25 34.16 5.43
C ASN A 78 17.21 33.04 5.69
N ALA A 79 15.92 33.32 5.52
CA ALA A 79 14.84 32.32 5.62
C ALA A 79 14.71 31.40 4.39
N GLY A 80 15.60 31.49 3.40
CA GLY A 80 15.53 30.73 2.14
C GLY A 80 15.50 29.22 2.33
N SER A 81 16.38 28.67 3.18
CA SER A 81 16.41 27.23 3.52
C SER A 81 15.08 26.78 4.12
N LEU A 82 14.53 27.57 5.05
CA LEU A 82 13.26 27.27 5.72
C LEU A 82 12.10 27.24 4.72
N ARG A 83 12.07 28.17 3.77
CA ARG A 83 11.06 28.20 2.69
C ARG A 83 11.17 26.99 1.77
N LEU A 84 12.39 26.59 1.42
CA LEU A 84 12.63 25.41 0.59
C LEU A 84 12.12 24.16 1.32
N LYS A 85 12.50 23.97 2.58
CA LYS A 85 12.01 22.87 3.42
C LYS A 85 10.48 22.85 3.52
N LEU A 86 9.84 24.01 3.75
CA LEU A 86 8.38 24.10 3.79
C LEU A 86 7.71 23.76 2.44
N THR A 87 8.34 24.13 1.34
CA THR A 87 7.84 23.82 -0.02
C THR A 87 7.94 22.33 -0.29
N THR A 88 9.08 21.72 0.04
CA THR A 88 9.30 20.28 -0.07
C THR A 88 8.35 19.49 0.84
N LEU A 89 8.12 19.94 2.07
CA LEU A 89 7.14 19.31 2.97
C LEU A 89 5.73 19.35 2.37
N ARG A 90 5.33 20.48 1.76
CA ARG A 90 4.05 20.58 1.06
C ARG A 90 3.96 19.60 -0.11
N GLN A 91 5.05 19.38 -0.82
CA GLN A 91 5.11 18.42 -1.92
C GLN A 91 4.93 16.99 -1.41
N TYR A 92 5.67 16.58 -0.38
CA TYR A 92 5.48 15.26 0.23
C TYR A 92 4.07 15.06 0.78
N LEU A 93 3.47 16.09 1.39
CA LEU A 93 2.06 16.04 1.80
C LEU A 93 1.12 15.79 0.63
N GLN A 94 1.42 16.25 -0.58
CA GLN A 94 0.56 15.99 -1.76
C GLN A 94 0.72 14.58 -2.32
N GLU A 95 1.89 13.96 -2.09
CA GLU A 95 2.20 12.60 -2.53
C GLU A 95 1.53 11.54 -1.64
N VAL A 96 1.14 11.88 -0.41
CA VAL A 96 0.40 10.97 0.49
C VAL A 96 -0.97 10.64 -0.09
N GLU A 97 -1.18 9.37 -0.45
CA GLU A 97 -2.45 8.90 -1.00
C GLU A 97 -3.61 9.14 -0.03
N GLY A 98 -4.72 9.69 -0.55
CA GLY A 98 -5.95 9.85 0.21
C GLY A 98 -5.94 11.00 1.23
N ILE A 99 -4.85 11.77 1.35
CA ILE A 99 -4.77 12.93 2.26
C ILE A 99 -5.75 14.05 1.86
N ASN A 100 -6.03 14.17 0.56
CA ASN A 100 -6.99 15.10 -0.01
C ASN A 100 -8.41 14.52 -0.10
N GLU A 101 -8.58 13.23 0.19
CA GLU A 101 -9.88 12.56 0.12
C GLU A 101 -10.63 12.66 1.46
N SER A 102 -11.83 13.25 1.43
CA SER A 102 -12.73 13.21 2.59
C SER A 102 -13.13 11.77 2.94
N ILE A 103 -13.43 11.52 4.21
CA ILE A 103 -13.90 10.20 4.69
C ILE A 103 -15.14 9.74 3.91
N LYS A 104 -16.10 10.66 3.69
CA LYS A 104 -17.32 10.36 2.91
C LYS A 104 -17.02 9.97 1.47
N SER A 105 -16.03 10.61 0.84
CA SER A 105 -15.56 10.26 -0.50
C SER A 105 -14.98 8.85 -0.53
N ARG A 106 -14.18 8.48 0.46
CA ARG A 106 -13.63 7.14 0.61
C ARG A 106 -14.70 6.07 0.83
N GLU A 107 -15.68 6.34 1.70
CA GLU A 107 -16.82 5.43 1.91
C GLU A 107 -17.60 5.18 0.61
N ALA A 108 -17.89 6.24 -0.15
CA ALA A 108 -18.56 6.13 -1.45
C ALA A 108 -17.74 5.33 -2.47
N LYS A 109 -16.41 5.55 -2.52
CA LYS A 109 -15.48 4.81 -3.38
C LYS A 109 -15.49 3.32 -3.01
N ILE A 110 -15.38 2.98 -1.73
CA ILE A 110 -15.45 1.60 -1.23
C ILE A 110 -16.77 0.95 -1.63
N GLU A 111 -17.90 1.63 -1.44
CA GLU A 111 -19.20 1.06 -1.79
C GLU A 111 -19.33 0.83 -3.30
N SER A 112 -18.87 1.78 -4.12
CA SER A 112 -18.84 1.61 -5.58
C SER A 112 -17.99 0.41 -6.01
N LEU A 113 -16.84 0.20 -5.36
CA LEU A 113 -15.96 -0.94 -5.62
C LEU A 113 -16.62 -2.25 -5.20
N ARG A 114 -17.30 -2.30 -4.05
CA ARG A 114 -18.07 -3.47 -3.61
C ARG A 114 -19.15 -3.85 -4.61
N VAL A 115 -19.95 -2.88 -5.04
CA VAL A 115 -21.01 -3.09 -6.04
C VAL A 115 -20.43 -3.59 -7.37
N ASN A 116 -19.33 -3.00 -7.83
CA ASN A 116 -18.68 -3.41 -9.07
C ASN A 116 -18.10 -4.82 -8.98
N ASN A 117 -17.45 -5.17 -7.87
CA ASN A 117 -16.92 -6.51 -7.64
C ASN A 117 -18.05 -7.54 -7.57
N ALA A 118 -19.16 -7.23 -6.88
CA ALA A 118 -20.33 -8.10 -6.84
C ALA A 118 -20.91 -8.36 -8.23
N LYS A 119 -21.05 -7.32 -9.07
CA LYS A 119 -21.52 -7.45 -10.46
C LYS A 119 -20.58 -8.31 -11.31
N ARG A 120 -19.26 -8.09 -11.21
CA ARG A 120 -18.25 -8.88 -11.93
C ARG A 120 -18.30 -10.34 -11.49
N TYR A 121 -18.41 -10.59 -10.20
CA TYR A 121 -18.53 -11.93 -9.64
C TYR A 121 -19.80 -12.65 -10.11
N GLU A 122 -20.95 -11.98 -10.09
CA GLU A 122 -22.22 -12.52 -10.58
C GLU A 122 -22.15 -12.85 -12.07
N PHE A 123 -21.57 -11.97 -12.88
CA PHE A 123 -21.35 -12.21 -14.30
C PHE A 123 -20.49 -13.45 -14.54
N LEU A 124 -19.33 -13.54 -13.86
CA LEU A 124 -18.43 -14.68 -13.98
C LEU A 124 -19.09 -15.98 -13.51
N SER A 125 -19.90 -15.92 -12.45
CA SER A 125 -20.63 -17.09 -11.94
C SER A 125 -21.66 -17.58 -12.95
N ARG A 126 -22.46 -16.67 -13.53
CA ARG A 126 -23.41 -17.00 -14.60
C ARG A 126 -22.71 -17.54 -15.84
N PHE A 127 -21.59 -16.94 -16.22
CA PHE A 127 -20.80 -17.40 -17.36
C PHE A 127 -20.28 -18.82 -17.13
N LYS A 128 -19.71 -19.09 -15.94
CA LYS A 128 -19.25 -20.42 -15.53
C LYS A 128 -20.38 -21.45 -15.58
N GLU A 129 -21.56 -21.12 -15.05
CA GLU A 129 -22.73 -22.01 -15.10
C GLU A 129 -23.16 -22.34 -16.53
N GLN A 130 -23.14 -21.36 -17.44
CA GLN A 130 -23.49 -21.57 -18.84
C GLN A 130 -22.48 -22.47 -19.56
N VAL A 131 -21.18 -22.28 -19.31
CA VAL A 131 -20.13 -23.14 -19.89
C VAL A 131 -20.28 -24.58 -19.39
N GLN A 132 -20.43 -24.77 -18.08
CA GLN A 132 -20.61 -26.10 -17.50
C GLN A 132 -21.89 -26.80 -17.98
N LYS A 133 -22.96 -26.04 -18.23
CA LYS A 133 -24.20 -26.58 -18.78
C LYS A 133 -23.99 -27.10 -20.21
N ARG A 134 -23.29 -26.34 -21.06
CA ARG A 134 -22.95 -26.76 -22.43
C ARG A 134 -22.08 -28.01 -22.44
N GLU A 135 -21.03 -28.05 -21.61
CA GLU A 135 -20.16 -29.23 -21.48
C GLU A 135 -20.95 -30.49 -21.08
N ARG A 136 -21.95 -30.37 -20.20
CA ARG A 136 -22.84 -31.50 -19.85
C ARG A 136 -23.78 -31.89 -20.97
N GLU A 137 -24.34 -30.94 -21.71
CA GLU A 137 -25.25 -31.21 -22.83
C GLU A 137 -24.52 -31.91 -23.99
N ASP A 138 -23.28 -31.50 -24.27
CA ASP A 138 -22.41 -32.15 -25.26
C ASP A 138 -22.00 -33.57 -24.82
N ALA A 139 -21.79 -33.81 -23.52
CA ALA A 139 -21.49 -35.15 -22.99
C ALA A 139 -22.68 -36.11 -23.08
N VAL A 140 -23.93 -35.62 -23.00
CA VAL A 140 -25.14 -36.44 -23.11
C VAL A 140 -25.45 -36.81 -24.57
N ASN A 141 -25.17 -35.92 -25.53
CA ASN A 141 -25.37 -36.20 -26.96
C ASN A 141 -24.39 -37.22 -27.55
N PHE A 142 -23.27 -37.53 -26.87
CA PHE A 142 -22.33 -38.57 -27.32
C PHE A 142 -22.75 -39.99 -26.91
N VAL A 143 -23.65 -40.16 -25.93
CA VAL A 143 -24.02 -41.46 -25.36
C VAL A 143 -25.22 -42.12 -26.05
N VAL A 144 -25.97 -41.39 -26.90
CA VAL A 144 -27.07 -41.97 -27.68
C VAL A 144 -26.81 -41.81 -29.18
N PRO A 145 -26.06 -42.73 -29.81
CA PRO A 145 -26.07 -42.87 -31.25
C PRO A 145 -27.31 -43.66 -31.68
N SER A 146 -28.12 -43.06 -32.55
CA SER A 146 -29.18 -43.73 -33.32
C SER A 146 -28.62 -44.83 -34.23
#